data_AF-A0A2G0Z7R3-F1
#
_entry.id   AF-A0A2G0Z7R3-F1
#
_cell.length_a   1.000
_cell.length_b   1.000
_cell.length_c   1.000
_cell.angle_alpha   90.00
_cell.angle_beta   90.00
_cell.angle_gamma   90.00
#
_symmetry.space_group_name_H-M   'P 1'
#
loop_
_entity.id
_entity.type
_entity.pdbx_description
1 polymer ?
#
loop_
_entity_poly.entity_id
_entity_poly.type
_entity_poly.pdbx_seq_one_letter_code
_entity_poly.pdbx_strand_id
1 'polypeptide(L)'
;MQAADKTSGVLVNGQYIKNPTAKNMSDLLTDSGRVGSKNTNGQFMYVIDQKGNLILGTRSGQKMPHPTLVGGENPQVLGAGLVEIRGGKIYSVDNASGHFKPGAGSLEAAKNTFRETLKKTF
;
A
#
# COMPACT_ATOMS: atom_id res chain seq x y z
N MET A 1 16.84 -6.52 -6.50
CA MET A 1 16.01 -5.63 -5.66
C MET A 1 16.58 -5.51 -4.26
N GLN A 2 16.62 -6.57 -3.44
CA GLN A 2 17.11 -6.49 -2.06
C GLN A 2 18.50 -5.86 -1.87
N ALA A 3 19.47 -6.11 -2.76
CA ALA A 3 20.77 -5.44 -2.71
C ALA A 3 20.66 -3.91 -2.80
N ALA A 4 19.79 -3.41 -3.67
CA ALA A 4 19.56 -1.98 -3.85
C ALA A 4 18.73 -1.35 -2.72
N ASP A 5 18.04 -2.15 -1.91
CA ASP A 5 17.31 -1.72 -0.72
C ASP A 5 18.23 -1.67 0.50
N LYS A 6 19.21 -2.60 0.58
CA LYS A 6 20.31 -2.53 1.56
C LYS A 6 21.14 -1.27 1.33
N THR A 7 21.54 -1.00 0.09
CA THR A 7 22.29 0.21 -0.26
C THR A 7 21.53 1.50 0.07
N SER A 8 20.21 1.52 -0.08
CA SER A 8 19.41 2.70 0.27
C SER A 8 19.05 2.79 1.75
N GLY A 9 19.57 1.90 2.59
CA GLY A 9 19.36 1.91 4.05
C GLY A 9 17.94 1.55 4.50
N VAL A 10 17.07 1.07 3.60
CA VAL A 10 15.69 0.69 3.96
C VAL A 10 15.57 -0.77 4.37
N LEU A 11 16.59 -1.58 4.09
CA LEU A 11 16.74 -2.97 4.56
C LEU A 11 18.01 -3.07 5.42
N VAL A 12 17.85 -3.06 6.74
CA VAL A 12 18.94 -3.05 7.72
C VAL A 12 18.90 -4.34 8.51
N ASN A 13 20.01 -5.08 8.57
CA ASN A 13 20.11 -6.37 9.27
C ASN A 13 19.00 -7.37 8.91
N GLY A 14 18.57 -7.40 7.64
CA GLY A 14 17.49 -8.28 7.16
C GLY A 14 16.07 -7.77 7.44
N GLN A 15 15.92 -6.62 8.09
CA GLN A 15 14.64 -6.02 8.44
C GLN A 15 14.38 -4.75 7.63
N TYR A 16 13.19 -4.66 7.03
CA TYR A 16 12.75 -3.43 6.39
C TYR A 16 12.32 -2.41 7.44
N ILE A 17 12.80 -1.18 7.31
CA ILE A 17 12.30 -0.08 8.13
C ILE A 17 10.81 0.17 7.82
N LYS A 18 10.06 0.61 8.83
CA LYS A 18 8.66 0.98 8.65
C LYS A 18 8.58 2.34 7.96
N ASN A 19 7.83 2.40 6.87
CA ASN A 19 7.53 3.66 6.19
C ASN A 19 6.69 4.55 7.13
N PRO A 20 7.14 5.77 7.47
CA PRO A 20 6.45 6.64 8.42
C PRO A 20 5.08 7.12 7.90
N THR A 21 4.86 7.07 6.59
CA THR A 21 3.59 7.44 5.95
C THR A 21 2.62 6.26 5.84
N ALA A 22 3.01 5.05 6.26
CA ALA A 22 2.16 3.87 6.21
C ALA A 22 0.97 4.02 7.16
N LYS A 23 -0.25 3.91 6.60
CA LYS A 23 -1.51 3.97 7.35
C LYS A 23 -2.47 2.90 6.83
N ASN A 24 -3.25 2.26 7.70
CA ASN A 24 -4.34 1.43 7.21
C ASN A 24 -5.36 2.32 6.51
N MET A 25 -5.89 1.85 5.39
CA MET A 25 -6.89 2.58 4.64
C MET A 25 -8.15 2.83 5.48
N SER A 26 -8.55 1.88 6.34
CA SER A 26 -9.65 2.03 7.28
C SER A 26 -9.52 3.27 8.16
N ASP A 27 -8.30 3.55 8.64
CA ASP A 27 -8.02 4.69 9.52
C ASP A 27 -8.05 6.03 8.76
N LEU A 28 -8.01 5.97 7.43
CA LEU A 28 -8.11 7.13 6.55
C LEU A 28 -9.55 7.34 6.04
N LEU A 29 -10.47 6.41 6.24
CA LEU A 29 -11.83 6.57 5.75
C LEU A 29 -12.62 7.58 6.58
N THR A 30 -13.26 8.50 5.89
CA THR A 30 -14.29 9.38 6.47
C THR A 30 -15.64 8.69 6.49
N ASP A 31 -16.58 9.22 7.28
CA ASP A 31 -17.99 8.77 7.28
C ASP A 31 -18.67 8.88 5.91
N SER A 32 -18.09 9.66 4.99
CA SER A 32 -18.55 9.78 3.61
C SER A 32 -17.89 8.79 2.64
N GLY A 33 -17.09 7.85 3.13
CA GLY A 33 -16.38 6.82 2.35
C GLY A 33 -15.22 7.36 1.50
N ARG A 34 -14.77 8.58 1.79
CA ARG A 34 -13.57 9.15 1.17
C ARG A 34 -12.32 8.70 1.92
N VAL A 35 -11.25 8.45 1.19
CA VAL A 35 -9.90 8.25 1.71
C VAL A 35 -9.27 9.63 2.02
N GLY A 36 -9.07 9.91 3.29
CA GLY A 36 -8.55 11.17 3.81
C GLY A 36 -9.60 12.29 3.74
N SER A 37 -9.55 13.12 2.72
CA SER A 37 -10.49 14.23 2.53
C SER A 37 -10.82 14.43 1.06
N LYS A 38 -11.74 15.35 0.76
CA LYS A 38 -12.02 15.80 -0.62
C LYS A 38 -10.80 16.42 -1.33
N ASN A 39 -9.74 16.76 -0.59
CA ASN A 39 -8.50 17.32 -1.13
C ASN A 39 -7.41 16.25 -1.30
N THR A 40 -7.64 15.00 -0.89
CA THR A 40 -6.69 13.91 -1.10
C THR A 40 -6.62 13.58 -2.59
N ASN A 41 -5.46 13.81 -3.18
CA ASN A 41 -5.19 13.56 -4.59
C ASN A 41 -3.78 12.99 -4.76
N GLY A 42 -3.60 12.17 -5.78
CA GLY A 42 -2.29 11.66 -6.19
C GLY A 42 -2.19 10.13 -6.19
N GLN A 43 -0.99 9.64 -6.48
CA GLN A 43 -0.68 8.22 -6.48
C GLN A 43 -0.05 7.80 -5.15
N PHE A 44 -0.55 6.71 -4.60
CA PHE A 44 -0.09 6.11 -3.35
C PHE A 44 0.35 4.68 -3.63
N MET A 45 1.37 4.23 -2.92
CA MET A 45 1.67 2.80 -2.84
C MET A 45 0.64 2.13 -1.95
N TYR A 46 0.32 0.88 -2.25
CA TYR A 46 -0.43 0.04 -1.32
C TYR A 46 0.19 -1.34 -1.17
N VAL A 47 -0.09 -1.96 -0.02
CA VAL A 47 0.08 -3.40 0.22
C VAL A 47 -1.18 -3.94 0.89
N ILE A 48 -1.48 -5.20 0.61
CA ILE A 48 -2.48 -5.99 1.34
C ILE A 48 -1.70 -7.01 2.16
N ASP A 49 -1.65 -6.85 3.47
CA ASP A 49 -0.92 -7.79 4.32
C ASP A 49 -1.60 -9.17 4.35
N GLN A 50 -0.96 -10.17 4.98
CA GLN A 50 -1.52 -11.51 5.09
C GLN A 50 -2.84 -11.61 5.88
N LYS A 51 -3.20 -10.56 6.64
CA LYS A 51 -4.47 -10.46 7.37
C LYS A 51 -5.56 -9.79 6.53
N GLY A 52 -5.24 -9.35 5.31
CA GLY A 52 -6.15 -8.61 4.45
C GLY A 52 -6.25 -7.12 4.77
N ASN A 53 -5.37 -6.58 5.62
CA ASN A 53 -5.33 -5.14 5.88
C ASN A 53 -4.73 -4.43 4.68
N LEU A 54 -5.45 -3.43 4.19
CA LEU A 54 -4.99 -2.57 3.11
C LEU A 54 -4.24 -1.37 3.69
N ILE A 55 -2.94 -1.31 3.45
CA ILE A 55 -2.04 -0.28 3.99
C ILE A 55 -1.61 0.61 2.83
N LEU A 56 -1.83 1.92 2.97
CA LEU A 56 -1.41 2.94 2.01
C LEU A 56 -0.18 3.67 2.52
N GLY A 57 0.63 4.18 1.60
CA GLY A 57 1.72 5.11 1.94
C GLY A 57 2.35 5.74 0.71
N THR A 58 3.27 6.65 0.94
CA THR A 58 3.99 7.37 -0.12
C THR A 58 5.47 6.96 -0.12
N ARG A 59 6.20 7.37 -1.16
CA ARG A 59 7.67 7.24 -1.16
C ARG A 59 8.35 8.12 -0.09
N SER A 60 7.63 9.04 0.56
CA SER A 60 8.14 9.93 1.61
C SER A 60 9.40 10.72 1.20
N GLY A 61 9.49 11.13 -0.07
CA GLY A 61 10.64 11.86 -0.63
C GLY A 61 11.92 11.04 -0.77
N GLN A 62 11.88 9.72 -0.52
CA GLN A 62 13.04 8.83 -0.58
C GLN A 62 12.67 7.47 -1.19
N LYS A 63 13.63 6.56 -1.32
CA LYS A 63 13.39 5.23 -1.91
C LYS A 63 12.74 4.28 -0.89
N MET A 64 11.42 4.40 -0.68
CA MET A 64 10.63 3.48 0.16
C MET A 64 9.92 2.42 -0.69
N PRO A 65 10.43 1.18 -0.82
CA PRO A 65 9.76 0.11 -1.57
C PRO A 65 8.54 -0.44 -0.82
N HIS A 66 7.64 -1.14 -1.51
CA HIS A 66 6.42 -1.72 -0.91
C HIS A 66 6.62 -2.51 0.39
N PRO A 67 7.70 -3.31 0.57
CA PRO A 67 8.00 -3.97 1.84
C PRO A 67 8.00 -3.05 3.06
N THR A 68 8.40 -1.78 2.90
CA THR A 68 8.43 -0.79 3.99
C THR A 68 7.04 -0.40 4.50
N LEU A 69 5.98 -0.61 3.70
CA LEU A 69 4.61 -0.38 4.17
C LEU A 69 4.21 -1.39 5.27
N VAL A 70 4.77 -2.59 5.26
CA VAL A 70 4.60 -3.58 6.33
C VAL A 70 5.72 -3.42 7.38
N GLY A 71 6.98 -3.33 6.92
CA GLY A 71 8.18 -3.30 7.76
C GLY A 71 8.54 -4.68 8.32
N GLY A 72 9.65 -4.74 9.06
CA GLY A 72 10.10 -5.96 9.74
C GLY A 72 10.85 -6.95 8.84
N GLU A 73 11.02 -8.17 9.34
CA GLU A 73 11.75 -9.21 8.65
C GLU A 73 10.90 -9.85 7.54
N ASN A 74 11.46 -9.91 6.32
CA ASN A 74 10.88 -10.57 5.15
C ASN A 74 9.33 -10.43 4.99
N PRO A 75 8.80 -9.20 4.90
CA PRO A 75 7.35 -8.98 4.89
C PRO A 75 6.69 -9.67 3.70
N GLN A 76 5.66 -10.46 4.00
CA GLN A 76 4.81 -11.14 3.01
C GLN A 76 3.49 -10.39 2.84
N VAL A 77 3.00 -10.30 1.61
CA VAL A 77 1.76 -9.59 1.27
C VAL A 77 0.97 -10.40 0.26
N LEU A 78 -0.36 -10.25 0.29
CA LEU A 78 -1.28 -10.85 -0.67
C LEU A 78 -1.31 -10.07 -2.00
N GLY A 79 -0.99 -8.78 -1.95
CA GLY A 79 -0.93 -7.91 -3.12
C GLY A 79 -0.22 -6.60 -2.82
N ALA A 80 0.32 -5.96 -3.86
CA ALA A 80 0.96 -4.67 -3.78
C ALA A 80 0.90 -3.97 -5.15
N GLY A 81 0.93 -2.64 -5.15
CA GLY A 81 0.90 -1.87 -6.39
C GLY A 81 0.76 -0.38 -6.11
N LEU A 82 0.17 0.36 -7.06
CA LEU A 82 -0.22 1.74 -6.87
C LEU A 82 -1.74 1.90 -6.94
N VAL A 83 -2.22 2.92 -6.23
CA VAL A 83 -3.60 3.39 -6.26
C VAL A 83 -3.59 4.87 -6.54
N GLU A 84 -4.39 5.31 -7.50
CA GLU A 84 -4.63 6.73 -7.74
C GLU A 84 -5.90 7.17 -7.02
N ILE A 85 -5.76 8.22 -6.22
CA ILE A 85 -6.86 8.84 -5.49
C ILE A 85 -7.11 10.23 -6.09
N ARG A 86 -8.37 10.55 -6.34
CA ARG A 86 -8.82 11.86 -6.82
C ARG A 86 -10.02 12.32 -6.01
N GLY A 87 -9.92 13.48 -5.37
CA GLY A 87 -10.98 14.02 -4.52
C GLY A 87 -11.36 13.10 -3.35
N GLY A 88 -10.41 12.32 -2.83
CA GLY A 88 -10.64 11.30 -1.81
C GLY A 88 -11.31 10.02 -2.31
N LYS A 89 -11.51 9.86 -3.63
CA LYS A 89 -12.08 8.65 -4.23
C LYS A 89 -11.01 7.83 -4.95
N ILE A 90 -11.14 6.51 -4.92
CA ILE A 90 -10.29 5.61 -5.69
C ILE A 90 -10.61 5.80 -7.18
N TYR A 91 -9.63 6.21 -7.96
CA TYR A 91 -9.75 6.40 -9.41
C TYR A 91 -9.24 5.19 -10.19
N SER A 92 -8.08 4.66 -9.81
CA SER A 92 -7.50 3.46 -10.42
C SER A 92 -6.67 2.68 -9.41
N VAL A 93 -6.56 1.36 -9.64
CA VAL A 93 -5.70 0.44 -8.87
C VAL A 93 -4.97 -0.42 -9.88
N ASP A 94 -3.65 -0.51 -9.73
CA ASP A 94 -2.80 -1.47 -10.44
C ASP A 94 -2.11 -2.40 -9.44
N ASN A 95 -1.52 -3.48 -9.94
CA ASN A 95 -0.71 -4.41 -9.15
C ASN A 95 0.76 -4.36 -9.60
N ALA A 96 1.21 -3.24 -10.18
CA ALA A 96 2.57 -3.11 -10.67
C ALA A 96 3.54 -2.90 -9.50
N SER A 97 3.86 -3.98 -8.79
CA SER A 97 4.90 -4.02 -7.77
C SER A 97 6.10 -4.81 -8.27
N GLY A 98 7.29 -4.20 -8.22
CA GLY A 98 8.53 -4.91 -8.57
C GLY A 98 8.84 -6.01 -7.58
N HIS A 99 8.89 -5.68 -6.29
CA HIS A 99 9.25 -6.58 -5.18
C HIS A 99 8.28 -7.72 -4.99
N PHE A 100 6.99 -7.46 -5.18
CA PHE A 100 5.94 -8.44 -5.04
C PHE A 100 5.39 -8.72 -6.43
N LYS A 101 6.00 -9.70 -7.12
CA LYS A 101 5.48 -10.16 -8.41
C LYS A 101 4.11 -10.78 -8.18
N PRO A 102 3.03 -10.17 -8.68
CA PRO A 102 1.70 -10.69 -8.44
C PRO A 102 1.45 -11.93 -9.30
N GLY A 103 0.83 -12.98 -8.73
CA GLY A 103 0.28 -14.09 -9.51
C GLY A 103 -0.95 -13.68 -10.32
N ALA A 104 -1.41 -14.55 -11.23
CA ALA A 104 -2.70 -14.36 -11.91
C ALA A 104 -3.83 -14.21 -10.87
N GLY A 105 -4.70 -13.20 -11.03
CA GLY A 105 -5.82 -12.92 -10.11
C GLY A 105 -5.53 -11.91 -8.98
N SER A 106 -4.27 -11.57 -8.73
CA SER A 106 -3.86 -10.60 -7.69
C SER A 106 -4.46 -9.19 -7.84
N LEU A 107 -4.60 -8.69 -9.08
CA LEU A 107 -5.23 -7.39 -9.33
C LEU A 107 -6.72 -7.39 -8.98
N GLU A 108 -7.42 -8.49 -9.28
CA GLU A 108 -8.83 -8.63 -8.97
C GLU A 108 -9.04 -8.75 -7.46
N ALA A 109 -8.20 -9.56 -6.80
CA ALA A 109 -8.16 -9.63 -5.34
C ALA A 109 -7.93 -8.25 -4.71
N ALA A 110 -6.97 -7.46 -5.23
CA ALA A 110 -6.73 -6.11 -4.75
C ALA A 110 -7.96 -5.22 -4.91
N LYS A 111 -8.57 -5.18 -6.09
CA LYS A 111 -9.81 -4.42 -6.34
C LYS A 111 -10.94 -4.83 -5.40
N ASN A 112 -11.09 -6.13 -5.12
CA ASN A 112 -12.08 -6.63 -4.17
C ASN A 112 -11.78 -6.19 -2.74
N THR A 113 -10.53 -6.25 -2.28
CA THR A 113 -10.15 -5.72 -0.96
C THR A 113 -10.45 -4.23 -0.82
N PHE A 114 -10.17 -3.42 -1.85
CA PHE A 114 -10.55 -2.00 -1.85
C PHE A 114 -12.08 -1.82 -1.71
N ARG A 115 -12.88 -2.58 -2.46
CA ARG A 115 -14.35 -2.52 -2.39
C ARG A 115 -14.87 -2.92 -1.01
N GLU A 116 -14.39 -4.02 -0.45
CA GLU A 116 -14.83 -4.52 0.86
C GLU A 116 -14.45 -3.56 1.99
N THR A 117 -13.27 -2.95 1.92
CA THR A 117 -12.84 -1.94 2.90
C THR A 117 -13.76 -0.72 2.88
N LEU A 118 -14.17 -0.26 1.69
CA LEU A 118 -15.12 0.84 1.54
C LEU A 118 -16.51 0.48 2.09
N LYS A 119 -17.00 -0.75 1.86
CA LYS A 119 -18.32 -1.20 2.36
C LYS A 119 -18.36 -1.33 3.88
N LYS A 120 -17.30 -1.82 4.52
CA LYS A 120 -17.25 -2.04 5.99
C LYS A 120 -17.41 -0.77 6.82
N THR A 121 -17.38 0.40 6.18
CA THR A 121 -17.43 1.70 6.86
C THR A 121 -18.83 2.36 6.75
N PHE A 122 -19.78 1.71 6.07
CA PHE A 122 -21.18 2.12 5.93
C PHE A 122 -22.13 0.98 6.32
#